data_AF-S4NPF9-F1
#
_entry.id   AF-S4NPF9-F1
#
_cell.length_a   1.000
_cell.length_b   1.000
_cell.length_c   1.000
_cell.angle_alpha   90.00
_cell.angle_beta   90.00
_cell.angle_gamma   90.00
#
_symmetry.space_group_name_H-M   'P 1'
#
loop_
_entity.id
_entity.type
_entity.pdbx_description
1 polymer ?
#
loop_
_entity_poly.entity_id
_entity_poly.type
_entity_poly.pdbx_seq_one_letter_code
_entity_poly.pdbx_strand_id
1 'polypeptide(L)'
;MFGAGIYFAEHSSKSNQYVYGFGGGSGCPAHKDRSCYLCHRQMLLCRVTLGRAFQLASAMKMAHAPPGHHSVAGTPSHGGLCFPE
;
A
#
# COMPACT_ATOMS: atom_id res chain seq x y z
N MET A 1 7.10 1.63 -5.90
CA MET A 1 5.66 1.77 -6.26
C MET A 1 5.47 1.34 -7.70
N PHE A 2 4.25 0.92 -8.06
CA PHE A 2 3.96 0.22 -9.32
C PHE A 2 3.23 1.06 -10.39
N GLY A 3 3.14 2.38 -10.21
CA GLY A 3 2.47 3.29 -11.14
C GLY A 3 1.02 3.60 -10.75
N ALA A 4 0.17 3.84 -11.76
CA ALA A 4 -1.21 4.27 -11.57
C ALA A 4 -2.11 3.05 -11.32
N GLY A 5 -2.47 2.83 -10.05
CA GLY A 5 -3.30 1.70 -9.65
C GLY A 5 -3.86 1.85 -8.24
N ILE A 6 -4.69 0.90 -7.84
CA ILE A 6 -5.25 0.82 -6.48
C ILE A 6 -4.36 -0.13 -5.67
N TYR A 7 -3.87 0.35 -4.53
CA TYR A 7 -2.90 -0.36 -3.70
C TYR A 7 -3.57 -0.98 -2.49
N PHE A 8 -3.22 -2.24 -2.23
CA PHE A 8 -3.58 -2.99 -1.02
C PHE A 8 -2.32 -3.50 -0.37
N ALA A 9 -2.39 -3.82 0.93
CA ALA A 9 -1.28 -4.41 1.67
C ALA A 9 -1.77 -5.60 2.49
N GLU A 10 -0.92 -6.62 2.58
CA GLU A 10 -1.15 -7.80 3.42
C GLU A 10 -1.01 -7.47 4.92
N HIS A 11 -0.15 -6.50 5.25
CA HIS A 11 0.05 -6.03 6.62
C HIS A 11 -0.75 -4.74 6.89
N SER A 12 -1.56 -4.75 7.96
CA SER A 12 -2.36 -3.60 8.37
C SER A 12 -1.52 -2.38 8.76
N SER A 13 -0.34 -2.59 9.34
CA SER A 13 0.65 -1.55 9.66
C SER A 13 1.07 -0.76 8.41
N LYS A 14 1.20 -1.43 7.26
CA LYS A 14 1.52 -0.79 5.98
C LYS A 14 0.39 0.13 5.52
N SER A 15 -0.85 -0.34 5.55
CA SER A 15 -2.03 0.46 5.21
C SER A 15 -2.21 1.65 6.17
N ASN A 16 -1.88 1.48 7.46
CA ASN A 16 -1.94 2.56 8.45
C ASN A 16 -1.02 3.76 8.10
N GLN A 17 0.09 3.55 7.38
CA GLN A 17 0.97 4.63 6.92
C GLN A 17 0.29 5.57 5.90
N TYR A 18 -0.88 5.20 5.36
CA TYR A 18 -1.61 5.96 4.36
C TYR A 18 -2.95 6.52 4.89
N VAL A 19 -3.33 6.23 6.13
CA VAL A 19 -4.61 6.68 6.74
C VAL A 19 -4.76 8.20 6.67
N TYR A 20 -3.66 8.93 6.88
CA TYR A 20 -3.63 10.39 6.83
C TYR A 20 -2.99 10.94 5.55
N GLY A 21 -2.93 10.13 4.49
CA GLY A 21 -2.29 10.46 3.21
C GLY A 21 -0.89 9.85 3.07
N PHE A 22 -0.26 10.10 1.91
CA PHE A 22 1.05 9.52 1.56
C PHE A 22 2.11 9.84 2.64
N GLY A 23 2.81 8.81 3.13
CA GLY A 23 3.82 8.96 4.18
C GLY A 23 3.27 9.42 5.55
N GLY A 24 1.96 9.26 5.77
CA GLY A 24 1.24 9.71 6.96
C GLY A 24 0.79 11.17 6.92
N GLY A 25 1.01 11.89 5.81
CA GLY A 25 0.64 13.30 5.66
C GLY A 25 1.12 14.16 6.83
N SER A 26 0.25 15.05 7.31
CA SER A 26 0.47 15.84 8.54
C SER A 26 -0.05 15.14 9.81
N GLY A 27 -0.41 13.86 9.73
CA GLY A 27 -1.00 13.12 10.86
C GLY A 27 -2.47 13.43 11.10
N CYS A 28 -2.95 13.14 12.30
CA CYS A 28 -4.35 13.39 12.64
C CYS A 28 -4.67 14.90 12.61
N PRO A 29 -5.86 15.31 12.12
CA PRO A 29 -6.19 16.73 11.92
C PRO A 29 -6.23 17.54 13.24
N ALA A 30 -6.57 16.90 14.36
CA ALA A 30 -6.66 17.56 15.65
C ALA A 30 -5.29 17.92 16.26
N HIS A 31 -4.29 17.02 16.15
CA HIS A 31 -3.00 17.16 16.83
C HIS A 31 -1.81 17.37 15.88
N LYS A 32 -2.03 17.24 14.56
CA LYS A 32 -0.96 17.19 13.55
C LYS A 32 0.14 16.18 13.88
N ASP A 33 -0.29 15.04 14.44
CA ASP A 33 0.58 13.96 14.92
C ASP A 33 0.28 12.66 14.18
N ARG A 34 1.33 12.06 13.59
CA ARG A 34 1.29 10.80 12.83
C ARG A 34 1.21 9.57 13.74
N SER A 35 1.66 9.70 14.99
CA SER A 35 1.70 8.64 15.99
C SER A 35 0.63 8.82 17.07
N CYS A 36 -0.40 9.62 16.79
CA CYS A 36 -1.46 9.89 17.75
C CYS A 36 -2.19 8.61 18.17
N TYR A 37 -2.30 8.42 19.48
CA TYR A 37 -3.02 7.32 20.15
C TYR A 37 -4.43 7.70 20.63
N LEU A 38 -4.83 8.97 20.49
CA LEU A 38 -6.11 9.49 20.96
C LEU A 38 -7.18 9.48 19.87
N CYS A 39 -6.82 9.86 18.64
CA CYS A 39 -7.76 9.93 17.53
C CYS A 39 -8.06 8.53 16.96
N HIS A 40 -9.35 8.22 16.79
CA HIS A 40 -9.77 7.01 16.09
C HIS A 40 -9.31 7.03 14.63
N ARG A 41 -8.74 5.92 14.18
CA ARG A 41 -8.35 5.68 12.79
C ARG A 41 -9.33 4.72 12.13
N GLN A 42 -9.50 4.84 10.83
CA GLN A 42 -10.33 3.94 10.02
C GLN A 42 -9.48 3.32 8.91
N MET A 43 -9.74 2.06 8.59
CA MET A 43 -9.07 1.29 7.55
C MET A 43 -10.04 0.26 6.98
N LEU A 44 -9.84 -0.12 5.71
CA LEU A 44 -10.66 -1.10 5.03
C LEU A 44 -9.99 -2.48 5.03
N LEU A 45 -10.76 -3.52 5.34
CA LEU A 45 -10.42 -4.90 5.05
C LEU A 45 -11.24 -5.34 3.83
N CYS A 46 -10.57 -5.54 2.69
CA CYS A 46 -11.22 -5.72 1.41
C CYS A 46 -11.07 -7.15 0.89
N ARG A 47 -12.14 -7.68 0.27
CA ARG A 47 -12.02 -8.80 -0.65
C ARG A 47 -11.58 -8.26 -2.01
N VAL A 48 -10.42 -8.67 -2.49
CA VAL A 48 -9.83 -8.17 -3.75
C VAL A 48 -9.65 -9.34 -4.73
N THR A 49 -10.24 -9.23 -5.92
CA THR A 49 -10.05 -10.23 -6.98
C THR A 49 -8.73 -9.98 -7.69
N LEU A 50 -7.72 -10.80 -7.39
CA LEU A 50 -6.37 -10.66 -7.96
C LEU A 50 -6.18 -11.38 -9.31
N GLY A 51 -7.00 -12.40 -9.61
CA GLY A 51 -6.83 -13.22 -10.81
C GLY A 51 -5.41 -13.77 -10.94
N ARG A 52 -4.87 -13.79 -12.17
CA ARG A 52 -3.44 -14.07 -12.39
C ARG A 52 -2.59 -12.85 -12.05
N ALA A 53 -1.81 -12.95 -10.96
CA ALA A 53 -0.94 -11.89 -10.48
C ALA A 53 0.44 -11.93 -11.16
N PHE A 54 0.94 -10.76 -11.58
CA PHE A 54 2.29 -10.58 -12.11
C PHE A 54 3.24 -10.23 -10.95
N GLN A 55 4.23 -11.09 -10.70
CA GLN A 55 5.16 -10.92 -9.58
C GLN A 55 6.33 -10.02 -9.99
N LEU A 56 6.61 -9.01 -9.18
CA LEU A 56 7.73 -8.08 -9.39
C LEU A 56 8.51 -7.86 -8.09
N ALA A 57 9.82 -8.01 -8.18
CA ALA A 57 10.74 -7.69 -7.09
C ALA A 57 11.20 -6.22 -7.10
N SER A 58 10.95 -5.49 -8.19
CA SER A 58 11.39 -4.10 -8.37
C SER A 58 10.24 -3.19 -8.79
N ALA A 59 10.39 -1.89 -8.51
CA ALA A 59 9.39 -0.89 -8.89
C ALA A 59 9.33 -0.75 -10.42
N MET A 60 8.16 -1.03 -10.99
CA MET A 60 7.87 -0.83 -12.40
C MET A 60 6.61 0.01 -12.53
N LYS A 61 6.68 1.14 -13.25
CA LYS A 61 5.50 1.99 -13.47
C LYS A 61 4.59 1.33 -14.51
N MET A 62 3.36 1.03 -14.10
CA MET A 62 2.32 0.47 -14.97
C MET A 62 1.09 1.37 -14.94
N ALA A 63 0.37 1.41 -16.07
CA ALA A 63 -0.94 2.06 -16.19
C ALA A 63 -2.10 1.04 -16.15
N HIS A 64 -1.82 -0.19 -16.57
CA HIS A 64 -2.75 -1.32 -16.59
C HIS A 64 -2.01 -2.60 -16.20
N ALA A 65 -2.74 -3.67 -15.86
CA ALA A 65 -2.14 -4.98 -15.64
C ALA A 65 -1.39 -5.45 -16.92
N PRO A 66 -0.24 -6.14 -16.79
CA PRO A 66 0.46 -6.71 -17.95
C PRO A 66 -0.43 -7.68 -18.75
N PRO A 67 -0.16 -7.89 -20.06
CA PRO A 67 -0.92 -8.84 -20.87
C PRO A 67 -1.04 -10.22 -20.22
N GLY A 68 -2.25 -10.78 -20.20
CA GLY A 68 -2.55 -12.07 -19.56
C GLY A 68 -2.60 -12.05 -18.04
N HIS A 69 -2.45 -10.89 -17.39
CA HIS A 69 -2.51 -10.70 -15.95
C HIS A 69 -3.66 -9.75 -15.57
N HIS A 70 -4.02 -9.77 -14.28
CA HIS A 70 -5.14 -9.01 -13.73
C HIS A 70 -4.72 -8.14 -12.54
N SER A 71 -3.56 -8.43 -11.95
CA SER A 71 -2.99 -7.71 -10.83
C SER A 71 -1.47 -7.78 -10.85
N VAL A 72 -0.86 -6.97 -10.00
CA VAL A 72 0.58 -6.93 -9.77
C VAL A 72 0.83 -7.18 -8.29
N ALA A 73 1.70 -8.13 -7.98
CA ALA A 73 2.13 -8.41 -6.62
C ALA A 73 3.60 -8.01 -6.48
N GLY A 74 3.87 -7.11 -5.54
CA GLY A 74 5.21 -6.69 -5.22
C GLY A 74 5.81 -7.59 -4.15
N THR A 75 6.87 -8.32 -4.49
CA THR A 75 7.59 -9.14 -3.52
C THR A 75 8.66 -8.32 -2.81
N PRO A 76 8.86 -8.50 -1.49
CA PRO A 76 9.97 -7.88 -0.80
C PRO A 76 11.30 -8.32 -1.39
N SER A 77 12.22 -7.38 -1.49
CA SER A 77 13.57 -7.63 -1.99
C SER A 77 14.55 -6.71 -1.28
N HIS A 78 15.80 -7.16 -1.13
CA HIS A 78 16.83 -6.37 -0.47
C HIS A 78 17.08 -5.07 -1.26
N GLY A 79 16.88 -3.91 -0.63
CA GLY A 79 16.95 -2.60 -1.30
C GLY A 79 15.71 -2.23 -2.13
N GLY A 80 14.63 -3.02 -2.09
CA GLY A 80 13.40 -2.81 -2.83
C GLY A 80 12.19 -2.57 -1.93
N LEU A 81 11.13 -3.38 -2.11
CA LEU A 81 9.94 -3.26 -1.26
C LEU A 81 10.22 -3.83 0.13
N CYS A 82 9.95 -3.02 1.15
CA CYS A 82 9.93 -3.50 2.53
C CYS A 82 8.50 -3.50 3.05
N PHE A 83 8.11 -4.62 3.65
CA PHE A 83 7.04 -4.61 4.63
C PHE A 83 7.61 -3.97 5.90
N PRO A 84 6.94 -2.96 6.48
CA PRO A 84 7.25 -2.54 7.83
C PRO A 84 6.90 -3.71 8.75
N GLU A 85 7.85 -4.15 9.56
CA GLU A 85 7.59 -5.08 10.67
C GLU A 85 6.52 -4.51 11.62
#